data_AF-A0A3M1ST08-F1
#
_entry.id   AF-A0A3M1ST08-F1
#
_cell.length_a   1.000
_cell.length_b   1.000
_cell.length_c   1.000
_cell.angle_alpha   90.00
_cell.angle_beta   90.00
_cell.angle_gamma   90.00
#
_symmetry.space_group_name_H-M   'P 1'
#
loop_
_entity.id
_entity.type
_entity.pdbx_description
1 polymer ?
#
loop_
_entity_poly.entity_id
_entity_poly.type
_entity_poly.pdbx_seq_one_letter_code
_entity_poly.pdbx_strand_id
1 'polypeptide(L)'
;MTSGSNANDFTLLGKERIDELDLYVFDVKPKVIPDPKKSKQRLFIGRIWVDDKDLQIVKSKGKGIPETKDNKFPVVETWRENIDGKYWFPTFISSDDELVFDNGFTVKIRMRVRYYNYKQTRTDVRILDDEEQEKPQPTNKQKPDKP
;
A
#
# COMPACT_ATOMS: atom_id res chain seq x y z
N MET A 1 -12.77 20.70 -9.65
CA MET A 1 -12.67 19.24 -9.54
C MET A 1 -11.42 18.81 -10.30
N THR A 2 -10.28 18.68 -9.63
CA THR A 2 -9.09 18.08 -10.23
C THR A 2 -9.33 16.59 -10.35
N SER A 3 -9.66 16.14 -11.55
CA SER A 3 -9.70 14.72 -11.93
C SER A 3 -8.35 14.11 -11.54
N GLY A 4 -8.31 13.35 -10.44
CA GLY A 4 -7.13 12.62 -10.03
C GLY A 4 -6.76 11.64 -11.14
N SER A 5 -5.73 11.96 -11.92
CA SER A 5 -5.23 11.06 -12.94
C SER A 5 -4.76 9.77 -12.26
N ASN A 6 -5.37 8.63 -12.61
CA ASN A 6 -4.93 7.32 -12.13
C ASN A 6 -3.42 7.18 -12.36
N ALA A 7 -2.64 6.95 -11.30
CA ALA A 7 -1.17 6.94 -11.35
C ALA A 7 -0.58 5.75 -12.12
N ASN A 8 -1.40 4.72 -12.40
CA ASN A 8 -0.98 3.47 -13.05
C ASN A 8 -1.83 3.16 -14.28
N ASP A 9 -1.21 2.45 -15.23
CA ASP A 9 -1.84 1.74 -16.32
C ASP A 9 -2.00 0.26 -15.98
N PHE A 10 -3.13 -0.31 -16.40
CA PHE A 10 -3.47 -1.72 -16.23
C PHE A 10 -3.68 -2.32 -17.62
N THR A 11 -2.94 -3.37 -17.94
CA THR A 11 -3.08 -4.11 -19.21
C THR A 11 -3.60 -5.50 -18.93
N LEU A 12 -4.82 -5.80 -19.37
CA LEU A 12 -5.38 -7.15 -19.29
C LEU A 12 -4.62 -8.07 -20.24
N LEU A 13 -4.07 -9.16 -19.70
CA LEU A 13 -3.34 -10.16 -20.46
C LEU A 13 -4.22 -11.36 -20.84
N GLY A 14 -5.29 -11.59 -20.08
CA GLY A 14 -6.22 -12.70 -20.29
C GLY A 14 -6.72 -13.27 -18.97
N LYS A 15 -7.11 -14.54 -19.02
CA LYS A 15 -7.50 -15.33 -17.85
C LYS A 15 -6.51 -16.45 -17.59
N GLU A 16 -6.29 -16.75 -16.33
CA GLU A 16 -5.48 -17.86 -15.85
C GLU A 16 -6.25 -18.59 -14.75
N ARG A 17 -6.31 -19.92 -14.84
CA ARG A 17 -6.84 -20.77 -13.77
C ARG A 17 -5.71 -21.13 -12.83
N ILE A 18 -5.82 -20.75 -11.55
CA ILE A 18 -4.92 -21.22 -10.50
C ILE A 18 -5.74 -21.96 -9.46
N ASP A 19 -5.40 -23.24 -9.23
CA ASP A 19 -6.17 -24.17 -8.40
C ASP A 19 -7.65 -24.20 -8.84
N GLU A 20 -8.56 -23.72 -7.99
CA GLU A 20 -10.01 -23.68 -8.25
C GLU A 20 -10.51 -22.29 -8.71
N LEU A 21 -9.61 -21.30 -8.87
CA LEU A 21 -9.95 -19.90 -9.13
C LEU A 21 -9.67 -19.49 -10.58
N ASP A 22 -10.69 -18.96 -11.27
CA ASP A 22 -10.54 -18.28 -12.56
C ASP A 22 -10.15 -16.81 -12.33
N LEU A 23 -8.99 -16.40 -12.84
CA LEU A 23 -8.39 -15.11 -12.51
C LEU A 23 -8.14 -14.29 -13.77
N TYR A 24 -8.58 -13.03 -13.78
CA TYR A 24 -8.08 -12.04 -14.72
C TYR A 24 -6.63 -11.66 -14.36
N VAL A 25 -5.76 -11.63 -15.36
CA VAL A 25 -4.34 -11.29 -15.17
C VAL A 25 -4.06 -9.92 -15.74
N PHE A 26 -3.54 -9.01 -14.92
CA PHE A 26 -3.17 -7.66 -15.35
C PHE A 26 -1.69 -7.38 -15.10
N ASP A 27 -1.02 -6.82 -16.09
CA ASP A 27 0.21 -6.08 -15.86
C ASP A 27 -0.12 -4.66 -15.37
N VAL A 28 0.58 -4.23 -14.32
CA VAL A 28 0.42 -2.92 -13.67
C VAL A 28 1.72 -2.16 -13.83
N LYS A 29 1.65 -0.97 -14.44
CA LYS A 29 2.81 -0.09 -14.64
C LYS A 29 2.46 1.35 -14.27
N PRO A 30 3.27 2.03 -13.46
CA PRO A 30 3.10 3.46 -13.23
C PRO A 30 3.22 4.26 -14.52
N LYS A 31 2.31 5.23 -14.73
CA LYS A 31 2.36 6.14 -15.89
C LYS A 31 3.57 7.07 -15.84
N VAL A 32 3.91 7.50 -14.63
CA VAL A 32 5.06 8.37 -14.35
C VAL A 32 5.77 7.80 -13.14
N ILE A 33 7.07 7.55 -13.28
CA ILE A 33 7.91 7.13 -12.16
C ILE A 33 8.23 8.38 -11.33
N PRO A 34 7.88 8.43 -10.03
CA PRO A 34 8.21 9.57 -9.17
C PRO A 34 9.72 9.81 -9.10
N ASP A 35 10.15 11.07 -9.07
CA ASP A 35 11.56 11.41 -8.83
C ASP A 35 11.89 11.15 -7.35
N PRO A 36 12.79 10.20 -7.03
CA PRO A 36 13.13 9.84 -5.65
C PRO A 36 13.79 10.97 -4.87
N LYS A 37 14.35 11.99 -5.53
CA LYS A 37 14.95 13.16 -4.86
C LYS A 37 13.91 14.21 -4.48
N LYS A 38 12.77 14.24 -5.18
CA LYS A 38 11.71 15.24 -5.01
C LYS A 38 10.48 14.69 -4.31
N SER A 39 10.30 13.37 -4.29
CA SER A 39 9.11 12.72 -3.74
C SER A 39 9.44 11.48 -2.92
N LYS A 40 8.68 11.32 -1.83
CA LYS A 40 8.68 10.09 -1.02
C LYS A 40 7.67 9.05 -1.53
N GLN A 41 6.92 9.36 -2.58
CA GLN A 41 5.94 8.43 -3.16
C GLN A 41 6.63 7.16 -3.64
N ARG A 42 5.99 6.03 -3.37
CA ARG A 42 6.37 4.71 -3.88
C ARG A 42 5.17 4.13 -4.61
N LEU A 43 5.43 3.53 -5.75
CA LEU A 43 4.42 2.90 -6.59
C LEU A 43 4.78 1.43 -6.78
N PHE A 44 3.78 0.64 -7.17
CA PHE A 44 3.95 -0.77 -7.49
C PHE A 44 4.10 -0.94 -9.01
N ILE A 45 5.03 -1.77 -9.41
CA ILE A 45 5.13 -2.29 -10.77
C ILE A 45 5.17 -3.82 -10.72
N GLY A 46 4.38 -4.48 -11.56
CA GLY A 46 4.32 -5.93 -11.57
C GLY A 46 3.03 -6.46 -12.18
N ARG A 47 2.59 -7.62 -11.69
CA ARG A 47 1.41 -8.33 -12.15
C ARG A 47 0.47 -8.60 -10.99
N ILE A 48 -0.83 -8.54 -11.26
CA ILE A 48 -1.89 -8.91 -10.34
C ILE A 48 -2.81 -9.94 -10.98
N TRP A 49 -3.33 -10.83 -10.15
CA TRP A 49 -4.36 -11.81 -10.50
C TRP A 49 -5.60 -11.48 -9.68
N VAL A 50 -6.70 -11.26 -10.38
CA VAL A 50 -7.96 -10.76 -9.83
C VAL A 50 -9.02 -11.82 -10.06
N ASP A 51 -9.69 -12.25 -9.00
CA ASP A 51 -10.78 -13.22 -9.07
C ASP A 51 -11.89 -12.73 -10.02
N ASP A 52 -12.40 -13.60 -10.88
CA ASP A 52 -13.37 -13.20 -11.92
C ASP A 52 -14.82 -13.12 -11.43
N LYS A 53 -15.09 -13.50 -10.17
CA LYS A 53 -16.41 -13.41 -9.53
C LYS A 53 -16.51 -12.17 -8.65
N ASP A 54 -15.60 -12.05 -7.68
CA ASP A 54 -15.63 -10.99 -6.65
C ASP A 54 -14.77 -9.78 -7.01
N LEU A 55 -13.97 -9.88 -8.08
CA LEU A 55 -13.04 -8.84 -8.55
C LEU A 55 -12.01 -8.40 -7.50
N GLN A 56 -11.67 -9.32 -6.59
CA GLN A 56 -10.67 -9.12 -5.54
C GLN A 56 -9.30 -9.62 -6.00
N ILE A 57 -8.24 -8.95 -5.55
CA ILE A 57 -6.88 -9.39 -5.85
C ILE A 57 -6.58 -10.65 -5.03
N VAL A 58 -6.30 -11.76 -5.71
CA VAL A 58 -5.92 -13.04 -5.11
C VAL A 58 -4.40 -13.12 -4.96
N LYS A 59 -3.68 -12.62 -5.97
CA LYS A 59 -2.22 -12.66 -6.01
C LYS A 59 -1.67 -11.39 -6.60
N SER A 60 -0.51 -10.97 -6.12
CA SER A 60 0.32 -9.96 -6.78
C SER A 60 1.77 -10.37 -6.79
N LYS A 61 2.48 -10.14 -7.89
CA LYS A 61 3.92 -10.36 -8.01
C LYS A 61 4.57 -9.13 -8.62
N GLY A 62 5.45 -8.48 -7.88
CA GLY A 62 6.07 -7.24 -8.35
C GLY A 62 6.91 -6.58 -7.28
N LYS A 63 7.32 -5.34 -7.53
CA LYS A 63 8.19 -4.59 -6.62
C LYS A 63 7.79 -3.12 -6.52
N GLY A 64 8.36 -2.47 -5.50
CA GLY A 64 8.27 -1.02 -5.34
C GLY A 64 9.17 -0.28 -6.32
N ILE A 65 8.77 0.92 -6.74
CA ILE A 65 9.58 1.89 -7.48
C ILE A 65 9.30 3.32 -6.97
N PRO A 66 10.15 4.32 -7.23
CA PRO A 66 11.47 4.26 -7.90
C PRO A 66 12.55 3.56 -7.06
N GLU A 67 13.44 2.84 -7.73
CA GLU A 67 14.73 2.43 -7.15
C GLU A 67 15.77 3.54 -7.32
N THR A 68 16.78 3.56 -6.45
CA THR A 68 17.93 4.46 -6.54
C THR A 68 19.22 3.66 -6.63
N LYS A 69 20.37 4.34 -6.61
CA LYS A 69 21.68 3.69 -6.51
C LYS A 69 21.80 2.85 -5.25
N ASP A 70 21.30 3.36 -4.13
CA ASP A 70 21.49 2.79 -2.80
C ASP A 70 20.23 2.14 -2.22
N ASN A 71 19.11 2.18 -2.95
CA ASN A 71 17.84 1.61 -2.51
C ASN A 71 17.18 0.81 -3.65
N LYS A 72 17.17 -0.52 -3.48
CA LYS A 72 16.53 -1.48 -4.39
C LYS A 72 15.38 -2.18 -3.67
N PHE A 73 14.41 -2.68 -4.41
CA PHE A 73 13.27 -3.41 -3.86
C PHE A 73 13.21 -4.84 -4.42
N PRO A 74 13.00 -5.86 -3.58
CA PRO A 74 12.79 -7.22 -4.08
C PRO A 74 11.47 -7.33 -4.85
N VAL A 75 11.45 -8.25 -5.81
CA VAL A 75 10.19 -8.77 -6.34
C VAL A 75 9.54 -9.66 -5.30
N VAL A 76 8.42 -9.20 -4.76
CA VAL A 76 7.61 -9.94 -3.80
C VAL A 76 6.42 -10.58 -4.49
N GLU A 77 6.16 -11.83 -4.14
CA GLU A 77 4.91 -12.51 -4.44
C GLU A 77 4.04 -12.50 -3.17
N THR A 78 2.84 -11.94 -3.26
CA THR A 78 1.87 -11.88 -2.17
C THR A 78 0.61 -12.62 -2.58
N TRP A 79 0.20 -13.57 -1.76
CA TRP A 79 -1.05 -14.31 -1.84
C TRP A 79 -2.03 -13.79 -0.82
N ARG A 80 -3.29 -13.73 -1.21
CA ARG A 80 -4.42 -13.30 -0.39
C ARG A 80 -5.45 -14.41 -0.35
N GLU A 81 -6.05 -14.59 0.81
CA GLU A 81 -7.16 -15.51 1.01
C GLU A 81 -8.39 -14.75 1.46
N ASN A 82 -9.56 -15.29 1.12
CA ASN A 82 -10.83 -14.79 1.60
C ASN A 82 -11.03 -15.23 3.06
N ILE A 83 -10.94 -14.27 3.97
CA ILE A 83 -11.16 -14.46 5.41
C ILE A 83 -12.60 -14.03 5.74
N ASP A 84 -13.29 -14.87 6.51
CA ASP A 84 -14.68 -14.68 6.95
C ASP A 84 -15.68 -14.47 5.79
N GLY A 85 -15.37 -14.98 4.60
CA GLY A 85 -16.22 -14.86 3.41
C GLY A 85 -16.34 -13.44 2.86
N LYS A 86 -15.54 -12.48 3.36
CA LYS A 86 -15.72 -11.06 3.07
C LYS A 86 -14.42 -10.31 2.74
N TYR A 87 -13.30 -10.62 3.38
CA TYR A 87 -12.10 -9.80 3.28
C TYR A 87 -10.91 -10.57 2.73
N TRP A 88 -10.29 -10.04 1.67
CA TRP A 88 -9.10 -10.63 1.05
C TRP A 88 -7.83 -10.08 1.68
N PHE A 89 -7.30 -10.81 2.65
CA PHE A 89 -6.10 -10.43 3.39
C PHE A 89 -4.87 -11.20 2.92
N PRO A 90 -3.68 -10.57 2.95
CA PRO A 90 -2.45 -11.24 2.57
C PRO A 90 -2.10 -12.34 3.57
N THR A 91 -2.10 -13.61 3.18
CA THR A 91 -1.78 -14.73 4.09
C THR A 91 -0.34 -15.20 3.92
N PHE A 92 0.24 -14.99 2.74
CA PHE A 92 1.60 -15.40 2.45
C PHE A 92 2.33 -14.38 1.55
N ILE A 93 3.53 -13.99 1.97
CA ILE A 93 4.43 -13.16 1.17
C ILE A 93 5.75 -13.89 1.03
N SER A 94 6.29 -13.94 -0.18
CA SER A 94 7.60 -14.53 -0.43
C SER A 94 8.44 -13.75 -1.43
N SER A 95 9.74 -13.91 -1.35
CA SER A 95 10.73 -13.40 -2.30
C SER A 95 11.94 -14.33 -2.29
N ASP A 96 12.48 -14.62 -3.47
CA ASP A 96 13.82 -15.19 -3.65
C ASP A 96 14.42 -14.41 -4.82
N ASP A 97 15.23 -13.40 -4.49
CA ASP A 97 15.67 -12.37 -5.45
C ASP A 97 17.12 -11.94 -5.16
N GLU A 98 17.76 -11.33 -6.16
CA GLU A 98 19.10 -10.76 -6.04
C GLU A 98 19.05 -9.26 -6.36
N LEU A 99 19.33 -8.43 -5.36
CA LEU A 99 19.38 -6.99 -5.50
C LEU A 99 20.78 -6.58 -5.95
N VAL A 100 20.92 -6.25 -7.23
CA VAL A 100 22.17 -5.76 -7.81
C VAL A 100 22.21 -4.23 -7.72
N PHE A 101 23.18 -3.71 -6.98
CA PHE A 101 23.42 -2.27 -6.83
C PHE A 101 24.37 -1.79 -7.93
N ASP A 102 24.31 -0.49 -8.24
CA ASP A 102 25.04 0.10 -9.37
C ASP A 102 26.57 -0.03 -9.24
N ASN A 103 27.08 -0.21 -8.01
CA ASN A 103 28.50 -0.46 -7.73
C ASN A 103 28.92 -1.94 -7.89
N GLY A 104 28.03 -2.80 -8.37
CA GLY A 104 28.26 -4.24 -8.52
C GLY A 104 28.08 -5.06 -7.24
N PHE A 105 27.74 -4.41 -6.11
CA PHE A 105 27.40 -5.12 -4.88
C PHE A 105 26.05 -5.83 -5.06
N THR A 106 25.98 -7.10 -4.62
CA THR A 106 24.77 -7.91 -4.75
C THR A 106 24.31 -8.38 -3.39
N VAL A 107 23.02 -8.17 -3.09
CA VAL A 107 22.36 -8.70 -1.89
C VAL A 107 21.36 -9.76 -2.31
N LYS A 108 21.60 -11.01 -1.87
CA LYS A 108 20.61 -12.09 -2.03
C LYS A 108 19.57 -11.98 -0.93
N ILE A 109 18.29 -11.95 -1.30
CA ILE A 109 17.19 -11.87 -0.36
C ILE A 109 16.25 -13.06 -0.52
N ARG A 110 16.08 -13.80 0.58
CA ARG A 110 15.07 -14.82 0.73
C ARG A 110 14.12 -14.42 1.85
N MET A 111 12.86 -14.21 1.51
CA MET A 111 11.81 -13.80 2.44
C MET A 111 10.64 -14.77 2.38
N ARG A 112 10.09 -15.11 3.55
CA ARG A 112 8.84 -15.85 3.71
C ARG A 112 8.11 -15.29 4.93
N VAL A 113 6.95 -14.70 4.73
CA VAL A 113 6.09 -14.15 5.79
C VAL A 113 4.74 -14.81 5.69
N ARG A 114 4.21 -15.29 6.82
CA ARG A 114 2.87 -15.85 6.94
C ARG A 114 2.07 -15.04 7.94
N TYR A 115 0.88 -14.61 7.53
CA TYR A 115 -0.09 -13.98 8.40
C TYR A 115 -1.22 -14.97 8.64
N TYR A 116 -1.65 -15.07 9.89
CA TYR A 116 -2.68 -16.00 10.33
C TYR A 116 -3.44 -15.38 11.51
N ASN A 117 -4.58 -15.98 11.86
CA ASN A 117 -5.44 -15.51 12.95
C ASN A 117 -5.88 -14.05 12.81
N TYR A 118 -6.29 -13.65 11.60
CA TYR A 118 -6.99 -12.39 11.39
C TYR A 118 -8.22 -12.33 12.31
N LYS A 119 -8.35 -11.24 13.07
CA LYS A 119 -9.47 -10.99 13.96
C LYS A 119 -10.08 -9.64 13.65
N GLN A 120 -11.40 -9.61 13.55
CA GLN A 120 -12.12 -8.35 13.47
C GLN A 120 -12.05 -7.65 14.82
N THR A 121 -11.33 -6.53 14.89
CA THR A 121 -11.41 -5.62 16.04
C THR A 121 -12.63 -4.72 15.86
N ARG A 122 -13.44 -4.56 16.90
CA ARG A 122 -14.46 -3.51 16.98
C ARG A 122 -13.91 -2.38 17.84
N THR A 123 -13.99 -1.16 17.34
CA THR A 123 -13.65 0.05 18.10
C THR A 123 -14.87 0.96 18.10
N ASP A 124 -15.29 1.40 19.29
CA ASP A 124 -16.34 2.40 19.43
C ASP A 124 -15.77 3.76 19.04
N VAL A 125 -16.02 4.21 17.82
CA VAL A 125 -15.66 5.56 17.38
C VAL A 125 -16.82 6.49 17.73
N ARG A 126 -16.62 7.38 18.70
CA ARG A 126 -17.46 8.57 18.86
C ARG A 126 -16.93 9.65 17.94
N ILE A 127 -17.69 10.00 16.92
CA ILE A 127 -17.45 11.21 16.13
C ILE A 127 -17.99 12.35 16.99
N LEU A 128 -17.08 13.17 17.52
CA LEU A 128 -17.45 14.43 18.16
C LEU A 128 -17.61 15.45 17.04
N ASP A 129 -18.75 16.12 16.98
CA ASP A 129 -18.93 17.26 16.09
C ASP A 129 -17.99 18.39 16.55
N ASP A 130 -17.42 19.13 15.60
CA ASP A 130 -16.55 20.28 15.88
C ASP A 130 -17.38 21.39 16.55
N GLU A 131 -17.50 21.35 17.89
CA GLU A 131 -17.98 22.52 18.63
C GLU A 131 -16.97 23.66 18.43
N GLU A 132 -17.42 24.71 17.77
CA GLU A 132 -16.67 25.94 17.54
C GLU A 132 -16.22 26.50 18.89
N GLN A 133 -14.93 26.39 19.19
CA GLN A 133 -14.37 26.94 20.43
C GLN A 133 -14.59 28.45 20.46
N GLU A 134 -15.49 28.93 21.33
CA GLU A 134 -15.57 30.35 21.65
C GLU A 134 -14.20 30.82 22.17
N LYS A 135 -13.56 31.72 21.41
CA LYS A 135 -12.29 32.33 21.80
C LYS A 135 -12.51 33.13 23.10
N PRO A 136 -11.70 32.92 24.16
CA PRO A 136 -11.86 33.67 25.40
C PRO A 136 -11.59 35.17 25.16
N GLN A 137 -12.56 36.02 25.57
CA GLN A 137 -12.40 37.48 25.60
C GLN A 137 -11.34 37.91 26.64
N PRO A 138 -10.52 38.94 26.35
CA PRO A 138 -9.44 39.37 27.23
C PRO A 138 -9.98 40.03 28.51
N THR A 139 -9.67 39.45 29.67
CA THR A 139 -9.98 40.03 30.98
C THR A 139 -8.99 41.14 31.32
N ASN A 140 -9.52 42.34 31.55
CA ASN A 140 -8.78 43.55 31.89
C ASN A 140 -8.19 43.45 33.31
N LYS A 141 -6.86 43.38 33.45
CA LYS A 141 -6.19 43.35 34.76
C LYS A 141 -5.87 44.76 35.24
N GLN A 142 -6.63 45.27 36.20
CA GLN A 142 -6.22 46.40 37.03
C GLN A 142 -5.03 45.99 37.93
N LYS A 143 -4.04 46.89 37.99
CA LYS A 143 -2.75 46.73 38.66
C LYS A 143 -2.88 47.15 40.13
N PRO A 144 -2.37 46.40 41.12
CA PRO A 144 -2.23 46.92 42.48
C PRO A 144 -0.91 47.67 42.64
N ASP A 145 -0.97 48.84 43.26
CA ASP A 145 0.17 49.69 43.63
C ASP A 145 1.06 49.05 44.69
N LYS A 146 2.35 49.39 44.60
CA LYS A 146 3.43 48.95 45.49
C LYS A 146 3.63 50.00 46.59
N PRO A 147 3.99 49.64 47.82
CA PRO A 147 4.69 50.55 48.72
C PRO A 147 6.12 50.83 48.23
#